data_AF-A0A7V5R4X7-F1
#
_entry.id   AF-A0A7V5R4X7-F1
#
_cell.length_a   1.000
_cell.length_b   1.000
_cell.length_c   1.000
_cell.angle_alpha   90.00
_cell.angle_beta   90.00
_cell.angle_gamma   90.00
#
_symmetry.space_group_name_H-M   'P 1'
#
loop_
_entity.id
_entity.type
_entity.pdbx_description
1 polymer ?
#
loop_
_entity_poly.entity_id
_entity_poly.type
_entity_poly.pdbx_seq_one_letter_code
_entity_poly.pdbx_strand_id
1 'polypeptide(L)'
;MNVTDPTIVIIGIFACVFILLATLAAASGMFSNGNKIIGKKLDKITARHGNNKGRAQEQAKKALFVKKETSLFDRFIPKPDELRTRLNKTGKNITFKKYVLTSLALIVIFTFFMDIFVGMSFVPALMVGLFSGLFIPHFYINRTINNRLKKFTKQFPEAIDLIVRGLRAGLPVTESIHAVAREMPDPISTEFGMITDEIRLGKTMDEALWATAKRLDTPDFKFFVISLSVQQETGGNLTETLTNLTEILRGRTRLKLKIKAMISEGKASAYIIGSLPFLMCGLLSAMNYEYMSVMFTDPKGQIALIGAAIWMGIGVFILAQMINFEV
;
A
#
# COMPACT_ATOMS: atom_id res chain seq x y z
N MET A 1 -11.18 3.03 -46.58
CA MET A 1 -10.24 3.07 -45.43
C MET A 1 -9.30 1.90 -45.59
N ASN A 2 -8.06 2.17 -46.02
CA ASN A 2 -7.08 1.12 -46.34
C ASN A 2 -6.47 0.57 -45.05
N VAL A 3 -6.63 -0.74 -44.86
CA VAL A 3 -6.11 -1.50 -43.72
C VAL A 3 -4.62 -1.86 -43.90
N THR A 4 -3.98 -1.35 -44.95
CA THR A 4 -2.59 -1.62 -45.35
C THR A 4 -1.59 -0.53 -44.93
N ASP A 5 -2.03 0.46 -44.15
CA ASP A 5 -1.17 1.54 -43.71
C ASP A 5 -0.15 1.00 -42.67
N PRO A 6 1.17 1.02 -42.93
CA PRO A 6 2.19 0.48 -42.02
C PRO A 6 2.17 1.17 -40.64
N THR A 7 1.59 2.36 -40.55
CA THR A 7 1.30 3.08 -39.31
C THR A 7 0.32 2.33 -38.40
N ILE A 8 -0.70 1.66 -38.95
CA ILE A 8 -1.69 0.89 -38.19
C ILE A 8 -1.05 -0.39 -37.61
N VAL A 9 -0.15 -1.03 -38.37
CA VAL A 9 0.60 -2.21 -37.91
C VAL A 9 1.58 -1.83 -36.79
N ILE A 10 2.28 -0.70 -36.91
CA ILE A 10 3.16 -0.18 -35.86
C ILE A 10 2.35 0.19 -34.61
N ILE A 11 1.20 0.85 -34.75
CA ILE A 11 0.29 1.16 -33.64
C ILE A 11 -0.25 -0.11 -32.99
N GLY A 12 -0.56 -1.15 -33.78
CA GLY A 12 -1.01 -2.46 -33.28
C GLY A 12 0.08 -3.20 -32.51
N ILE A 13 1.32 -3.21 -32.99
CA ILE A 13 2.48 -3.78 -32.28
C ILE A 13 2.77 -2.97 -31.03
N PHE A 14 2.72 -1.64 -31.10
CA PHE A 14 2.95 -0.78 -29.94
C PHE A 14 1.83 -0.93 -28.90
N ALA A 15 0.58 -1.08 -29.33
CA ALA A 15 -0.55 -1.38 -28.45
C ALA A 15 -0.42 -2.78 -27.83
N CYS A 16 0.03 -3.79 -28.57
CA CYS A 16 0.28 -5.13 -28.04
C CYS A 16 1.44 -5.13 -27.04
N VAL A 17 2.54 -4.43 -27.32
CA VAL A 17 3.68 -4.26 -26.42
C VAL A 17 3.30 -3.43 -25.19
N PHE A 18 2.46 -2.41 -25.36
CA PHE A 18 1.95 -1.59 -24.26
C PHE A 18 0.96 -2.37 -23.39
N ILE A 19 0.10 -3.19 -23.97
CA ILE A 19 -0.79 -4.11 -23.24
C ILE A 19 0.04 -5.20 -22.54
N LEU A 20 1.09 -5.72 -23.17
CA LEU A 20 2.01 -6.70 -22.59
C LEU A 20 2.80 -6.08 -21.41
N LEU A 21 3.28 -4.85 -21.53
CA LEU A 21 3.92 -4.10 -20.45
C LEU A 21 2.93 -3.71 -19.34
N ALA A 22 1.72 -3.29 -19.70
CA ALA A 22 0.67 -2.94 -18.73
C ALA A 22 0.16 -4.16 -17.96
N THR A 23 0.07 -5.32 -18.62
CA THR A 23 -0.28 -6.61 -17.99
C THR A 23 0.87 -7.15 -17.13
N LEU A 24 2.14 -7.00 -17.56
CA LEU A 24 3.29 -7.29 -16.71
C LEU A 24 3.36 -6.38 -15.47
N ALA A 25 3.06 -5.07 -15.63
CA ALA A 25 3.04 -4.11 -14.52
C ALA A 25 1.85 -4.34 -13.56
N ALA A 26 0.72 -4.80 -14.08
CA ALA A 26 -0.41 -5.25 -13.27
C ALA A 26 -0.07 -6.54 -12.51
N ALA A 27 0.60 -7.50 -13.14
CA ALA A 27 1.05 -8.77 -12.55
C ALA A 27 2.20 -8.58 -11.53
N SER A 28 3.06 -7.58 -11.72
CA SER A 28 4.14 -7.21 -10.79
C SER A 28 3.64 -6.43 -9.57
N GLY A 29 2.32 -6.24 -9.43
CA GLY A 29 1.71 -5.56 -8.28
C GLY A 29 1.89 -4.04 -8.28
N MET A 30 2.22 -3.42 -9.43
CA MET A 30 2.31 -1.96 -9.54
C MET A 30 0.92 -1.30 -9.49
N PHE A 31 -0.11 -2.03 -9.91
CA PHE A 31 -1.54 -1.72 -9.69
C PHE A 31 -2.06 -2.38 -8.40
N SER A 32 -1.36 -2.23 -7.28
CA SER A 32 -1.95 -2.49 -5.97
C SER A 32 -2.98 -1.39 -5.68
N ASN A 33 -4.21 -1.58 -6.17
CA ASN A 33 -5.36 -0.76 -5.85
C ASN A 33 -5.85 -1.10 -4.43
N GLY A 34 -4.97 -0.96 -3.44
CA GLY A 34 -5.14 -1.47 -2.08
C GLY A 34 -6.06 -0.68 -1.17
N ASN A 35 -6.81 0.33 -1.65
CA ASN A 35 -7.52 1.25 -0.75
C ASN A 35 -9.00 1.53 -1.04
N LYS A 36 -9.67 0.81 -1.96
CA LYS A 36 -11.11 1.08 -2.22
C LYS A 36 -12.11 0.27 -1.40
N ILE A 37 -11.68 -0.73 -0.62
CA ILE A 37 -12.61 -1.62 0.11
C ILE A 37 -12.85 -1.17 1.57
N ILE A 38 -11.96 -0.36 2.16
CA ILE A 38 -12.07 0.04 3.57
C ILE A 38 -13.20 1.06 3.80
N GLY A 39 -13.45 1.96 2.85
CA GLY A 39 -14.50 2.98 2.98
C GLY A 39 -15.93 2.42 3.03
N LYS A 40 -16.21 1.28 2.36
CA LYS A 40 -17.56 0.71 2.30
C LYS A 40 -17.91 -0.24 3.46
N LYS A 41 -16.91 -0.71 4.22
CA LYS A 41 -17.12 -1.57 5.38
C LYS A 41 -17.34 -0.80 6.69
N LEU A 42 -16.93 0.48 6.75
CA LEU A 42 -17.15 1.35 7.91
C LEU A 42 -18.61 1.85 8.03
N ASP A 43 -19.30 2.11 6.91
CA ASP A 43 -20.71 2.54 6.94
C ASP A 43 -21.69 1.44 7.43
N LYS A 44 -21.33 0.16 7.24
CA LYS A 44 -22.19 -0.96 7.65
C LYS A 44 -22.06 -1.34 9.13
N ILE A 45 -20.97 -0.93 9.80
CA ILE A 45 -20.74 -1.26 11.22
C ILE A 45 -21.39 -0.20 12.13
N THR A 46 -21.48 1.05 11.69
CA THR A 46 -22.15 2.12 12.45
C THR A 46 -23.68 1.99 12.45
N ALA A 47 -24.27 1.26 11.49
CA ALA A 47 -25.72 1.03 11.43
C ALA A 47 -26.25 -0.06 12.41
N ARG A 48 -25.36 -0.83 13.06
CA ARG A 48 -25.76 -2.00 13.87
C ARG A 48 -25.79 -1.76 15.39
N HIS A 49 -25.22 -0.67 15.90
CA HIS A 49 -25.32 -0.32 17.32
C HIS A 49 -26.38 0.75 17.56
N GLY A 50 -27.63 0.30 17.60
CA GLY A 50 -28.76 1.08 18.10
C GLY A 50 -28.96 0.80 19.58
N ASN A 51 -28.55 1.72 20.46
CA ASN A 51 -29.26 1.94 21.72
C ASN A 51 -28.99 3.33 22.32
N ASN A 52 -29.49 4.40 21.68
CA ASN A 52 -29.90 5.64 22.36
C ASN A 52 -30.61 6.61 21.38
N LYS A 53 -31.86 6.29 21.05
CA LYS A 53 -32.63 6.99 19.99
C LYS A 53 -33.24 8.34 20.39
N GLY A 54 -33.17 8.77 21.66
CA GLY A 54 -33.84 10.00 22.09
C GLY A 54 -33.06 11.31 21.88
N ARG A 55 -31.74 11.31 22.13
CA ARG A 55 -30.93 12.54 22.21
C ARG A 55 -30.05 12.80 20.98
N ALA A 56 -29.68 11.75 20.26
CA ALA A 56 -28.82 11.85 19.08
C ALA A 56 -29.55 12.39 17.84
N GLN A 57 -30.88 12.22 17.74
CA GLN A 57 -31.65 12.59 16.56
C GLN A 57 -31.91 14.11 16.47
N GLU A 58 -31.96 14.80 17.61
CA GLU A 58 -32.16 16.25 17.68
C GLU A 58 -30.85 17.03 17.44
N GLN A 59 -29.73 16.52 17.94
CA GLN A 59 -28.39 17.04 17.63
C GLN A 59 -27.99 16.74 16.18
N ALA A 60 -28.38 15.58 15.63
CA ALA A 60 -28.16 15.25 14.21
C ALA A 60 -28.96 16.20 13.29
N LYS A 61 -30.21 16.55 13.63
CA LYS A 61 -30.98 17.52 12.85
C LYS A 61 -30.35 18.91 12.87
N LYS A 62 -29.82 19.39 14.01
CA LYS A 62 -29.10 20.68 14.08
C LYS A 62 -27.73 20.65 13.36
N ALA A 63 -27.03 19.52 13.39
CA ALA A 63 -25.76 19.35 12.66
C ALA A 63 -25.95 19.17 11.14
N LEU A 64 -27.10 18.65 10.70
CA LEU A 64 -27.43 18.47 9.28
C LEU A 64 -27.78 19.78 8.56
N PHE A 65 -28.15 20.85 9.28
CA PHE A 65 -28.41 22.17 8.69
C PHE A 65 -27.17 23.08 8.63
N VAL A 66 -25.99 22.64 9.09
CA VAL A 66 -24.71 23.30 8.77
C VAL A 66 -24.13 22.61 7.53
N LYS A 67 -24.89 22.66 6.43
CA LYS A 67 -24.38 22.37 5.09
C LYS A 67 -23.54 23.58 4.67
N LYS A 68 -22.34 23.69 5.24
CA LYS A 68 -21.32 24.62 4.75
C LYS A 68 -20.89 24.10 3.39
N GLU A 69 -21.28 24.83 2.34
CA GLU A 69 -20.87 24.59 0.96
C GLU A 69 -19.35 24.43 0.91
N THR A 70 -18.90 23.17 0.83
CA THR A 70 -17.49 22.86 0.67
C THR A 70 -17.22 22.86 -0.82
N SER A 71 -16.88 24.05 -1.30
CA SER A 71 -16.29 24.28 -2.61
C SER A 71 -15.17 23.25 -2.86
N LEU A 72 -15.16 22.68 -4.07
CA LEU A 72 -14.25 21.63 -4.54
C LEU A 72 -12.75 21.97 -4.40
N PHE A 73 -12.42 23.20 -4.01
CA PHE A 73 -11.08 23.75 -3.83
C PHE A 73 -10.40 23.39 -2.48
N ASP A 74 -11.14 23.04 -1.42
CA ASP A 74 -10.55 22.64 -0.13
C ASP A 74 -9.89 21.25 -0.17
N ARG A 75 -10.12 20.47 -1.24
CA ARG A 75 -9.51 19.14 -1.43
C ARG A 75 -8.07 19.21 -1.93
N PHE A 76 -7.66 20.34 -2.49
CA PHE A 76 -6.32 20.54 -3.07
C PHE A 76 -5.33 21.21 -2.13
N ILE A 77 -5.78 21.78 -1.01
CA ILE A 77 -4.90 22.35 0.03
C ILE A 77 -4.83 21.33 1.19
N PRO A 78 -3.81 20.46 1.22
CA PRO A 78 -3.65 19.55 2.33
C PRO A 78 -3.40 20.35 3.61
N LYS A 79 -4.24 20.14 4.63
CA LYS A 79 -4.09 20.78 5.94
C LYS A 79 -2.66 20.56 6.44
N PRO A 80 -1.92 21.63 6.79
CA PRO A 80 -0.51 21.52 7.18
C PRO A 80 -0.30 20.58 8.37
N ASP A 81 -1.29 20.45 9.26
CA ASP A 81 -1.22 19.59 10.45
C ASP A 81 -1.34 18.09 10.12
N GLU A 82 -2.16 17.72 9.14
CA GLU A 82 -2.27 16.33 8.67
C GLU A 82 -1.02 15.89 7.90
N LEU A 83 -0.37 16.82 7.18
CA LEU A 83 0.90 16.55 6.52
C LEU A 83 2.05 16.41 7.49
N ARG A 84 2.11 17.24 8.55
CA ARG A 84 3.12 17.14 9.61
C ARG A 84 3.01 15.81 10.35
N THR A 85 1.80 15.40 10.73
CA THR A 85 1.58 14.10 11.36
C THR A 85 1.94 12.93 10.43
N ARG A 86 1.65 13.02 9.13
CA ARG A 86 2.11 12.04 8.13
C ARG A 86 3.63 12.00 7.97
N LEU A 87 4.29 13.15 7.92
CA LEU A 87 5.74 13.24 7.81
C LEU A 87 6.42 12.67 9.06
N ASN A 88 5.88 12.92 10.25
CA ASN A 88 6.38 12.35 11.50
C ASN A 88 6.30 10.81 11.49
N LYS A 89 5.27 10.21 10.85
CA LYS A 89 5.18 8.74 10.69
C LYS A 89 6.29 8.15 9.81
N THR A 90 7.03 8.95 9.03
CA THR A 90 8.20 8.46 8.28
C THR A 90 9.40 8.21 9.20
N GLY A 91 9.42 8.82 10.38
CA GLY A 91 10.58 8.83 11.29
C GLY A 91 11.85 9.45 10.71
N LYS A 92 11.75 10.14 9.57
CA LYS A 92 12.81 10.97 9.00
C LYS A 92 12.52 12.44 9.31
N ASN A 93 13.57 13.24 9.53
CA ASN A 93 13.50 14.69 9.71
C ASN A 93 13.19 15.43 8.39
N ILE A 94 12.12 15.02 7.69
CA ILE A 94 11.64 15.69 6.48
C ILE A 94 10.70 16.81 6.92
N THR A 95 11.25 18.02 7.02
CA THR A 95 10.48 19.23 7.33
C THR A 95 9.47 19.51 6.21
N PHE A 96 8.30 20.03 6.58
CA PHE A 96 7.26 20.49 5.63
C PHE A 96 7.84 21.37 4.51
N LYS A 97 8.79 22.27 4.83
CA LYS A 97 9.49 23.11 3.85
C LYS A 97 10.24 22.29 2.80
N LYS A 98 10.96 21.23 3.18
CA LYS A 98 11.68 20.36 2.25
C LYS A 98 10.70 19.62 1.33
N TYR A 99 9.59 19.13 1.86
CA TYR A 99 8.54 18.47 1.07
C TYR A 99 7.98 19.39 -0.03
N VAL A 100 7.54 20.59 0.35
CA VAL A 100 6.98 21.56 -0.60
C VAL A 100 8.02 21.99 -1.64
N LEU A 101 9.26 22.25 -1.21
CA LEU A 101 10.34 22.63 -2.12
C LEU A 101 10.63 21.51 -3.15
N THR A 102 10.70 20.25 -2.71
CA THR A 102 10.93 19.11 -3.61
C THR A 102 9.76 18.90 -4.57
N SER A 103 8.52 19.10 -4.12
CA SER A 103 7.35 18.99 -5.00
C SER A 103 7.36 20.10 -6.06
N LEU A 104 7.62 21.35 -5.66
CA LEU A 104 7.71 22.48 -6.59
C LEU A 104 8.85 22.29 -7.61
N ALA A 105 10.02 21.85 -7.15
CA ALA A 105 11.15 21.57 -8.02
C ALA A 105 10.83 20.47 -9.05
N LEU A 106 10.15 19.40 -8.63
CA LEU A 106 9.72 18.32 -9.53
C LEU A 106 8.71 18.81 -10.57
N ILE A 107 7.76 19.68 -10.20
CA ILE A 107 6.81 20.28 -11.15
C ILE A 107 7.57 21.02 -12.25
N VAL A 108 8.48 21.92 -11.86
CA VAL A 108 9.26 22.75 -12.79
C VAL A 108 10.12 21.87 -13.70
N ILE A 109 10.83 20.88 -13.14
CA ILE A 109 11.70 19.98 -13.90
C ILE A 109 10.90 19.16 -14.90
N PHE A 110 9.78 18.54 -14.49
CA PHE A 110 8.98 17.70 -15.39
C PHE A 110 8.26 18.51 -16.47
N THR A 111 7.77 19.71 -16.15
CA THR A 111 7.14 20.58 -17.15
C THR A 111 8.16 21.02 -18.20
N PHE A 112 9.35 21.47 -17.78
CA PHE A 112 10.41 21.90 -18.69
C PHE A 112 10.98 20.74 -19.53
N PHE A 113 11.11 19.57 -18.91
CA PHE A 113 11.54 18.36 -19.61
C PHE A 113 10.54 17.93 -20.70
N MET A 114 9.24 17.98 -20.41
CA MET A 114 8.19 17.61 -21.38
C MET A 114 8.07 18.63 -22.52
N ASP A 115 8.26 19.92 -22.23
CA ASP A 115 8.26 20.99 -23.23
C ASP A 115 9.44 20.85 -24.22
N ILE A 116 10.65 20.64 -23.70
CA ILE A 116 11.87 20.56 -24.53
C ILE A 116 12.01 19.23 -25.27
N PHE A 117 11.80 18.10 -24.60
CA PHE A 117 12.09 16.78 -25.19
C PHE A 117 10.94 16.21 -26.01
N VAL A 118 9.69 16.54 -25.68
CA VAL A 118 8.51 15.97 -26.32
C VAL A 118 7.82 16.96 -27.26
N GLY A 119 8.13 18.26 -27.15
CA GLY A 119 7.54 19.29 -28.02
C GLY A 119 6.03 19.49 -27.80
N MET A 120 5.53 19.10 -26.62
CA MET A 120 4.12 19.32 -26.25
C MET A 120 3.89 20.81 -25.96
N SER A 121 2.70 21.31 -26.31
CA SER A 121 2.28 22.66 -25.90
C SER A 121 2.37 22.83 -24.38
N PHE A 122 2.66 24.05 -23.92
CA PHE A 122 2.89 24.41 -22.52
C PHE A 122 1.77 23.92 -21.56
N VAL A 123 0.50 23.94 -22.02
CA VAL A 123 -0.65 23.55 -21.21
C VAL A 123 -0.64 22.04 -20.84
N PRO A 124 -0.52 21.09 -21.80
CA PRO A 124 -0.33 19.68 -21.48
C PRO A 124 0.94 19.39 -20.64
N ALA A 125 2.05 20.06 -20.93
CA ALA A 125 3.30 19.89 -20.16
C ALA A 125 3.16 20.31 -18.69
N LEU A 126 2.40 21.38 -18.41
CA LEU A 126 2.09 21.83 -17.06
C LEU A 126 1.24 20.81 -16.29
N MET A 127 0.24 20.19 -16.94
CA MET A 127 -0.61 19.16 -16.32
C MET A 127 0.20 17.93 -15.91
N VAL A 128 1.13 17.48 -16.77
CA VAL A 128 2.04 16.35 -16.48
C VAL A 128 3.02 16.70 -15.35
N GLY A 129 3.55 17.92 -15.34
CA GLY A 129 4.41 18.42 -14.27
C GLY A 129 3.70 18.48 -12.91
N LEU A 130 2.48 19.03 -12.87
CA LEU A 130 1.64 19.06 -11.67
C LEU A 130 1.34 17.65 -11.15
N PHE A 131 0.96 16.74 -12.05
CA PHE A 131 0.65 15.36 -11.67
C PHE A 131 1.89 14.64 -11.12
N SER A 132 3.02 14.70 -11.83
CA SER A 132 4.27 14.06 -11.40
C SER A 132 4.82 14.66 -10.10
N GLY A 133 4.84 15.99 -9.98
CA GLY A 133 5.39 16.70 -8.83
C GLY A 133 4.57 16.55 -7.55
N LEU A 134 3.28 16.22 -7.64
CA LEU A 134 2.47 15.83 -6.47
C LEU A 134 2.51 14.32 -6.23
N PHE A 135 2.36 13.51 -7.29
CA PHE A 135 2.21 12.07 -7.17
C PHE A 135 3.48 11.38 -6.68
N ILE A 136 4.65 11.72 -7.24
CA ILE A 136 5.94 11.09 -6.92
C ILE A 136 6.29 11.24 -5.43
N PRO A 137 6.34 12.45 -4.84
CA PRO A 137 6.71 12.60 -3.44
C PRO A 137 5.65 12.01 -2.49
N HIS A 138 4.36 12.11 -2.83
CA HIS A 138 3.31 11.44 -2.06
C HIS A 138 3.47 9.91 -2.06
N PHE A 139 3.76 9.31 -3.22
CA PHE A 139 3.98 7.88 -3.34
C PHE A 139 5.24 7.43 -2.57
N TYR A 140 6.33 8.18 -2.67
CA TYR A 140 7.57 7.89 -1.96
C TYR A 140 7.39 7.92 -0.44
N ILE A 141 6.69 8.93 0.09
CA ILE A 141 6.37 9.01 1.53
C ILE A 141 5.51 7.83 1.94
N ASN A 142 4.44 7.54 1.21
CA ASN A 142 3.53 6.44 1.55
C ASN A 142 4.26 5.09 1.53
N ARG A 143 5.15 4.88 0.55
CA ARG A 143 6.03 3.70 0.49
C ARG A 143 6.97 3.64 1.70
N THR A 144 7.56 4.77 2.09
CA THR A 144 8.47 4.84 3.25
C THR A 144 7.74 4.52 4.56
N ILE A 145 6.55 5.10 4.78
CA ILE A 145 5.70 4.81 5.95
C ILE A 145 5.34 3.31 5.96
N ASN A 146 4.86 2.78 4.84
CA ASN A 146 4.48 1.37 4.76
C ASN A 146 5.66 0.42 4.98
N ASN A 147 6.85 0.77 4.50
CA ASN A 147 8.05 -0.02 4.75
C ASN A 147 8.47 0.01 6.21
N ARG A 148 8.41 1.19 6.87
CA ARG A 148 8.66 1.34 8.30
C ARG A 148 7.66 0.52 9.12
N LEU A 149 6.36 0.61 8.82
CA LEU A 149 5.32 -0.17 9.49
C LEU A 149 5.49 -1.68 9.28
N LYS A 150 5.83 -2.12 8.06
CA LYS A 150 6.16 -3.53 7.80
C LYS A 150 7.35 -4.01 8.61
N LYS A 151 8.40 -3.18 8.73
CA LYS A 151 9.58 -3.48 9.55
C LYS A 151 9.20 -3.57 11.03
N PHE A 152 8.39 -2.62 11.52
CA PHE A 152 7.83 -2.64 12.87
C PHE A 152 7.08 -3.94 13.15
N THR A 153 6.08 -4.29 12.34
CA THR A 153 5.27 -5.51 12.52
C THR A 153 6.11 -6.79 12.46
N LYS A 154 7.16 -6.82 11.64
CA LYS A 154 8.08 -7.97 11.57
C LYS A 154 8.89 -8.15 12.85
N GLN A 155 9.37 -7.05 13.44
CA GLN A 155 10.21 -7.04 14.64
C GLN A 155 9.39 -7.08 15.95
N PHE A 156 8.10 -6.75 15.88
CA PHE A 156 7.23 -6.62 17.05
C PHE A 156 7.16 -7.87 17.93
N PRO A 157 7.09 -9.12 17.40
CA PRO A 157 7.14 -10.32 18.25
C PRO A 157 8.42 -10.40 19.09
N GLU A 158 9.58 -10.05 18.54
CA GLU A 158 10.87 -10.06 19.26
C GLU A 158 10.89 -9.02 20.39
N ALA A 159 10.23 -7.89 20.20
CA ALA A 159 10.06 -6.87 21.24
C ALA A 159 9.21 -7.41 22.41
N ILE A 160 8.12 -8.12 22.13
CA ILE A 160 7.28 -8.74 23.16
C ILE A 160 8.06 -9.83 23.90
N ASP A 161 8.86 -10.66 23.20
CA ASP A 161 9.72 -11.65 23.85
C ASP A 161 10.70 -11.02 24.84
N LEU A 162 11.23 -9.84 24.53
CA LEU A 162 12.12 -9.10 25.44
C LEU A 162 11.35 -8.61 26.68
N ILE A 163 10.11 -8.14 26.51
CA ILE A 163 9.23 -7.78 27.65
C ILE A 163 8.96 -9.02 28.51
N VAL A 164 8.55 -10.13 27.90
CA VAL A 164 8.28 -11.41 28.58
C VAL A 164 9.50 -11.88 29.38
N ARG A 165 10.70 -11.78 28.81
CA ARG A 165 11.96 -12.11 29.50
C ARG A 165 12.19 -11.21 30.72
N GLY A 166 11.98 -9.91 30.59
CA GLY A 166 12.07 -8.96 31.71
C GLY A 166 11.07 -9.28 32.84
N LEU A 167 9.82 -9.54 32.48
CA LEU A 167 8.77 -9.92 33.44
C LEU A 167 9.10 -11.23 34.18
N ARG A 168 9.64 -12.24 33.48
CA ARG A 168 10.09 -13.50 34.11
C ARG A 168 11.26 -13.29 35.07
N ALA A 169 12.10 -12.29 34.82
CA ALA A 169 13.17 -11.89 35.72
C ALA A 169 12.69 -11.03 36.90
N GLY A 170 11.37 -10.78 36.99
CA GLY A 170 10.76 -9.97 38.06
C GLY A 170 10.84 -8.46 37.82
N LEU A 171 11.23 -8.01 36.62
CA LEU A 171 11.24 -6.58 36.30
C LEU A 171 9.81 -6.04 36.21
N PRO A 172 9.55 -4.81 36.67
CA PRO A 172 8.31 -4.10 36.39
C PRO A 172 8.07 -3.99 34.87
N VAL A 173 6.80 -3.91 34.48
CA VAL A 173 6.38 -3.73 33.07
C VAL A 173 7.01 -2.49 32.44
N THR A 174 7.07 -1.38 33.20
CA THR A 174 7.68 -0.12 32.79
C THR A 174 9.16 -0.28 32.41
N GLU A 175 9.93 -1.00 33.21
CA GLU A 175 11.34 -1.25 32.92
C GLU A 175 11.55 -2.24 31.79
N SER A 176 10.66 -3.24 31.68
CA SER A 176 10.68 -4.17 30.55
C SER A 176 10.44 -3.45 29.22
N ILE A 177 9.55 -2.45 29.19
CA ILE A 177 9.32 -1.56 28.04
C ILE A 177 10.53 -0.67 27.76
N HIS A 178 11.22 -0.20 28.80
CA HIS A 178 12.43 0.59 28.64
C HIS A 178 13.63 -0.22 28.15
N ALA A 179 13.75 -1.49 28.52
CA ALA A 179 14.72 -2.41 27.94
C ALA A 179 14.51 -2.57 26.42
N VAL A 180 13.26 -2.72 25.98
CA VAL A 180 12.92 -2.75 24.54
C VAL A 180 13.34 -1.48 23.81
N ALA A 181 13.14 -0.31 24.42
CA ALA A 181 13.54 0.96 23.83
C ALA A 181 15.06 1.05 23.59
N ARG A 182 15.87 0.39 24.43
CA ARG A 182 17.35 0.42 24.34
C ARG A 182 17.94 -0.69 23.46
N GLU A 183 17.39 -1.90 23.53
CA GLU A 183 18.02 -3.07 22.91
C GLU A 183 17.53 -3.34 21.48
N MET A 184 16.32 -2.90 21.12
CA MET A 184 15.76 -3.18 19.80
C MET A 184 16.25 -2.17 18.74
N PRO A 185 16.38 -2.58 17.48
CA PRO A 185 16.66 -1.65 16.38
C PRO A 185 15.45 -0.77 16.02
N ASP A 186 15.68 0.36 15.35
CA ASP A 186 14.62 1.19 14.75
C ASP A 186 13.80 0.35 13.73
N PRO A 187 12.46 0.44 13.71
CA PRO A 187 11.60 1.44 14.34
C PRO A 187 11.09 1.14 15.74
N ILE A 188 11.38 -0.03 16.32
CA ILE A 188 10.84 -0.42 17.63
C ILE A 188 11.42 0.48 18.73
N SER A 189 12.74 0.68 18.78
CA SER A 189 13.38 1.52 19.80
C SER A 189 12.84 2.94 19.83
N THR A 190 12.62 3.55 18.66
CA THR A 190 12.10 4.91 18.55
C THR A 190 10.67 5.02 19.10
N GLU A 191 9.79 4.06 18.79
CA GLU A 191 8.39 4.09 19.26
C GLU A 191 8.28 3.75 20.76
N PHE A 192 9.02 2.75 21.23
CA PHE A 192 9.07 2.39 22.65
C PHE A 192 9.81 3.44 23.49
N GLY A 193 10.82 4.10 22.93
CA GLY A 193 11.50 5.25 23.53
C GLY A 193 10.53 6.41 23.78
N MET A 194 9.73 6.76 22.76
CA MET A 194 8.67 7.76 22.93
C MET A 194 7.67 7.39 24.04
N ILE A 195 7.30 6.11 24.17
CA ILE A 195 6.45 5.64 25.27
C ILE A 195 7.13 5.88 26.62
N THR A 196 8.41 5.50 26.75
CA THR A 196 9.14 5.70 28.01
C THR A 196 9.34 7.17 28.36
N ASP A 197 9.55 8.03 27.37
CA ASP A 197 9.70 9.47 27.57
C ASP A 197 8.37 10.10 28.01
N GLU A 198 7.25 9.69 27.39
CA GLU A 198 5.92 10.14 27.78
C GLU A 198 5.57 9.73 29.22
N ILE A 199 5.96 8.53 29.65
CA ILE A 199 5.77 8.06 31.04
C ILE A 199 6.64 8.86 32.00
N ARG A 200 7.89 9.15 31.65
CA ARG A 200 8.80 9.99 32.45
C ARG A 200 8.28 11.42 32.62
N LEU A 201 7.54 11.92 31.63
CA LEU A 201 6.87 13.21 31.66
C LEU A 201 5.56 13.19 32.48
N GLY A 202 5.22 12.07 33.11
CA GLY A 202 4.09 11.95 34.03
C GLY A 202 2.80 11.45 33.40
N LYS A 203 2.79 11.04 32.12
CA LYS A 203 1.62 10.36 31.55
C LYS A 203 1.49 8.95 32.11
N THR A 204 0.26 8.44 32.13
CA THR A 204 0.05 7.04 32.49
C THR A 204 0.56 6.11 31.37
N MET A 205 0.95 4.89 31.75
CA MET A 205 1.37 3.85 30.80
C MET A 205 0.31 3.62 29.72
N ASP A 206 -0.96 3.51 30.13
CA ASP A 206 -2.09 3.28 29.24
C ASP A 206 -2.25 4.42 28.21
N GLU A 207 -2.18 5.67 28.66
CA GLU A 207 -2.26 6.84 27.77
C GLU A 207 -1.12 6.87 26.74
N ALA A 208 0.12 6.61 27.17
CA ALA A 208 1.30 6.61 26.29
C ALA A 208 1.24 5.48 25.24
N LEU A 209 0.76 4.30 25.65
CA LEU A 209 0.54 3.17 24.78
C LEU A 209 -0.57 3.44 23.76
N TRP A 210 -1.71 3.99 24.18
CA TRP A 210 -2.81 4.34 23.28
C TRP A 210 -2.44 5.46 22.30
N ALA A 211 -1.68 6.46 22.73
CA ALA A 211 -1.16 7.50 21.85
C ALA A 211 -0.29 6.89 20.74
N THR A 212 0.58 5.94 21.10
CA THR A 212 1.41 5.21 20.14
C THR A 212 0.59 4.29 19.24
N ALA A 213 -0.45 3.64 19.77
CA ALA A 213 -1.37 2.81 18.99
C ALA A 213 -2.14 3.61 17.92
N LYS A 214 -2.54 4.84 18.25
CA LYS A 214 -3.17 5.78 17.30
C LYS A 214 -2.17 6.26 16.24
N ARG A 215 -0.90 6.42 16.59
CA ARG A 215 0.17 6.84 15.66
C ARG A 215 0.53 5.73 14.67
N LEU A 216 0.79 4.52 15.16
CA LEU A 216 1.18 3.36 14.36
C LEU A 216 0.04 2.77 13.55
N ASP A 217 -1.17 2.77 14.12
CA ASP A 217 -2.39 2.25 13.50
C ASP A 217 -2.27 0.79 13.00
N THR A 218 -1.51 -0.03 13.73
CA THR A 218 -1.39 -1.47 13.42
C THR A 218 -2.31 -2.29 14.34
N PRO A 219 -3.00 -3.32 13.81
CA PRO A 219 -3.88 -4.16 14.63
C PRO A 219 -3.11 -4.91 15.72
N ASP A 220 -1.87 -5.31 15.41
CA ASP A 220 -1.02 -6.10 16.30
C ASP A 220 -0.61 -5.29 17.54
N PHE A 221 -0.26 -4.01 17.36
CA PHE A 221 0.06 -3.13 18.48
C PHE A 221 -1.18 -2.76 19.29
N LYS A 222 -2.33 -2.49 18.65
CA LYS A 222 -3.59 -2.24 19.37
C LYS A 222 -3.98 -3.43 20.25
N PHE A 223 -3.82 -4.65 19.73
CA PHE A 223 -4.09 -5.86 20.49
C PHE A 223 -3.15 -6.00 21.68
N PHE A 224 -1.86 -5.70 21.52
CA PHE A 224 -0.90 -5.63 22.62
C PHE A 224 -1.32 -4.65 23.72
N VAL A 225 -1.70 -3.41 23.35
CA VAL A 225 -2.16 -2.41 24.33
C VAL A 225 -3.38 -2.93 25.10
N ILE A 226 -4.40 -3.42 24.39
CA ILE A 226 -5.61 -3.97 25.01
C ILE A 226 -5.27 -5.13 25.96
N SER A 227 -4.46 -6.10 25.53
CA SER A 227 -4.06 -7.24 26.35
C SER A 227 -3.28 -6.80 27.60
N LEU A 228 -2.41 -5.81 27.46
CA LEU A 228 -1.60 -5.30 28.57
C LEU A 228 -2.46 -4.55 29.60
N SER A 229 -3.35 -3.65 29.15
CA SER A 229 -4.23 -2.87 30.03
C SER A 229 -5.19 -3.79 30.79
N VAL A 230 -5.85 -4.73 30.09
CA VAL A 230 -6.77 -5.70 30.72
C VAL A 230 -6.04 -6.54 31.77
N GLN A 231 -4.83 -7.01 31.48
CA GLN A 231 -4.10 -7.88 32.41
C GLN A 231 -3.53 -7.11 33.60
N GLN A 232 -3.17 -5.83 33.44
CA GLN A 232 -2.78 -4.97 34.55
C GLN A 232 -3.94 -4.67 35.50
N GLU A 233 -5.14 -4.44 34.98
CA GLU A 233 -6.33 -4.18 35.79
C GLU A 233 -6.81 -5.43 36.54
N THR A 234 -6.77 -6.59 35.87
CA THR A 234 -7.24 -7.87 36.43
C THR A 234 -6.19 -8.60 37.27
N GLY A 235 -4.92 -8.17 37.23
CA GLY A 235 -3.82 -8.76 38.00
C GLY A 235 -3.40 -10.17 37.56
N GLY A 236 -3.76 -10.61 36.35
CA GLY A 236 -3.44 -11.95 35.87
C GLY A 236 -1.97 -12.11 35.42
N ASN A 237 -1.63 -13.30 34.92
CA ASN A 237 -0.29 -13.63 34.42
C ASN A 237 0.05 -12.90 33.09
N LEU A 238 0.63 -11.70 33.18
CA LEU A 238 1.14 -10.91 32.04
C LEU A 238 2.08 -11.70 31.14
N THR A 239 2.97 -12.49 31.73
CA THR A 239 3.97 -13.28 31.01
C THR A 239 3.30 -14.28 30.07
N GLU A 240 2.27 -14.98 30.53
CA GLU A 240 1.53 -15.97 29.74
C GLU A 240 0.73 -15.29 28.61
N THR A 241 -0.02 -14.23 28.92
CA THR A 241 -0.81 -13.49 27.92
C THR A 241 0.09 -12.93 26.80
N LEU A 242 1.24 -12.34 27.15
CA LEU A 242 2.18 -11.80 26.17
C LEU A 242 2.93 -12.90 25.39
N THR A 243 3.18 -14.07 26.01
CA THR A 243 3.73 -15.24 25.31
C THR A 243 2.74 -15.73 24.25
N ASN A 244 1.47 -15.91 24.61
CA ASN A 244 0.41 -16.32 23.69
C ASN A 244 0.23 -15.32 22.54
N LEU A 245 0.29 -14.01 22.83
CA LEU A 245 0.27 -12.99 21.80
C LEU A 245 1.43 -13.15 20.80
N THR A 246 2.64 -13.39 21.28
CA THR A 246 3.82 -13.58 20.43
C THR A 246 3.65 -14.79 19.50
N GLU A 247 3.09 -15.89 20.01
CA GLU A 247 2.76 -17.08 19.21
C GLU A 247 1.74 -16.78 18.12
N ILE A 248 0.66 -16.06 18.45
CA ILE A 248 -0.36 -15.65 17.48
C ILE A 248 0.25 -14.76 16.37
N LEU A 249 1.09 -13.79 16.73
CA LEU A 249 1.73 -12.90 15.75
C LEU A 249 2.68 -13.65 14.80
N ARG A 250 3.47 -14.59 15.34
CA ARG A 250 4.35 -15.46 14.55
C ARG A 250 3.53 -16.41 13.68
N GLY A 251 2.46 -16.99 14.20
CA GLY A 251 1.51 -17.83 13.46
C GLY A 251 0.91 -17.12 12.25
N ARG A 252 0.45 -15.88 12.43
CA ARG A 252 -0.05 -15.04 11.32
C ARG A 252 1.02 -14.74 10.28
N THR A 253 2.26 -14.51 10.70
CA THR A 253 3.38 -14.29 9.78
C THR A 253 3.72 -15.54 8.98
N ARG A 254 3.76 -16.72 9.64
CA ARG A 254 3.97 -18.02 8.98
C ARG A 254 2.87 -18.32 7.97
N LEU A 255 1.60 -18.06 8.32
CA LEU A 255 0.47 -18.23 7.42
C LEU A 255 0.61 -17.36 6.17
N LYS A 256 0.95 -16.08 6.32
CA LYS A 256 1.20 -15.18 5.17
C LYS A 256 2.33 -15.66 4.27
N LEU A 257 3.43 -16.16 4.86
CA LEU A 257 4.55 -16.71 4.10
C LEU A 257 4.15 -17.99 3.37
N LYS A 258 3.36 -18.86 4.01
CA LYS A 258 2.83 -20.08 3.40
C LYS A 258 1.91 -19.76 2.22
N ILE A 259 0.97 -18.82 2.38
CA ILE A 259 0.11 -18.33 1.30
C ILE A 259 0.96 -17.78 0.15
N LYS A 260 1.95 -16.93 0.45
CA LYS A 260 2.86 -16.38 -0.58
C LYS A 260 3.63 -17.46 -1.34
N ALA A 261 4.10 -18.50 -0.63
CA ALA A 261 4.81 -19.61 -1.25
C ALA A 261 3.89 -20.43 -2.18
N MET A 262 2.67 -20.77 -1.72
CA MET A 262 1.69 -21.49 -2.52
C MET A 262 1.30 -20.71 -3.79
N ILE A 263 1.06 -19.40 -3.67
CA ILE A 263 0.75 -18.54 -4.84
C ILE A 263 1.94 -18.43 -5.80
N SER A 264 3.18 -18.53 -5.31
CA SER A 264 4.38 -18.44 -6.15
C SER A 264 4.45 -19.56 -7.19
N GLU A 265 3.98 -20.76 -6.85
CA GLU A 265 3.91 -21.90 -7.76
C GLU A 265 2.90 -21.63 -8.89
N GLY A 266 1.68 -21.21 -8.54
CA GLY A 266 0.66 -20.85 -9.53
C GLY A 266 1.09 -19.69 -10.45
N LYS A 267 1.80 -18.69 -9.90
CA LYS A 267 2.38 -17.59 -10.68
C LYS A 267 3.41 -18.08 -11.70
N ALA A 268 4.31 -18.98 -11.30
CA ALA A 268 5.33 -19.52 -12.21
C ALA A 268 4.69 -20.26 -13.39
N SER A 269 3.71 -21.14 -13.14
CA SER A 269 2.97 -21.86 -14.19
C SER A 269 2.21 -20.91 -15.11
N ALA A 270 1.56 -19.87 -14.55
CA ALA A 270 0.88 -18.85 -15.35
C ALA A 270 1.85 -18.08 -16.26
N TYR A 271 3.05 -17.74 -15.80
CA TYR A 271 4.07 -17.10 -16.64
C TYR A 271 4.57 -18.02 -17.75
N ILE A 272 4.80 -19.30 -17.47
CA ILE A 272 5.23 -20.29 -18.47
C ILE A 272 4.17 -20.39 -19.58
N ILE A 273 2.92 -20.68 -19.22
CA ILE A 273 1.82 -20.85 -20.19
C ILE A 273 1.53 -19.55 -20.93
N GLY A 274 1.52 -18.41 -20.23
CA GLY A 274 1.29 -17.10 -20.82
C GLY A 274 2.40 -16.66 -21.78
N SER A 275 3.64 -17.13 -21.62
CA SER A 275 4.74 -16.79 -22.52
C SER A 275 4.80 -17.66 -23.78
N LEU A 276 4.19 -18.85 -23.76
CA LEU A 276 4.33 -19.87 -24.80
C LEU A 276 3.88 -19.41 -26.20
N PRO A 277 2.76 -18.70 -26.40
CA PRO A 277 2.34 -18.23 -27.72
C PRO A 277 3.32 -17.22 -28.34
N PHE A 278 3.92 -16.35 -27.53
CA PHE A 278 4.93 -15.39 -27.99
C PHE A 278 6.23 -16.08 -28.37
N LEU A 279 6.64 -17.06 -27.55
CA LEU A 279 7.84 -17.85 -27.81
C LEU A 279 7.69 -18.66 -29.09
N MET A 280 6.52 -19.30 -29.30
CA MET A 280 6.19 -20.00 -30.55
C MET A 280 6.14 -19.06 -31.75
N CYS A 281 5.53 -17.88 -31.61
CA CYS A 281 5.49 -16.88 -32.68
C CYS A 281 6.91 -16.42 -33.08
N GLY A 282 7.77 -16.13 -32.10
CA GLY A 282 9.17 -15.77 -32.36
C GLY A 282 9.97 -16.89 -33.01
N LEU A 283 9.80 -18.13 -32.53
CA LEU A 283 10.51 -19.29 -33.04
C LEU A 283 10.08 -19.65 -34.46
N LEU A 284 8.77 -19.60 -34.76
CA LEU A 284 8.25 -19.78 -36.11
C LEU A 284 8.70 -18.67 -37.07
N SER A 285 8.79 -17.43 -36.58
CA SER A 285 9.34 -16.31 -37.38
C SER A 285 10.81 -16.54 -37.76
N ALA A 286 11.61 -17.15 -36.88
CA ALA A 286 13.00 -17.48 -37.14
C ALA A 286 13.19 -18.71 -38.05
N MET A 287 12.36 -19.74 -37.90
CA MET A 287 12.46 -20.97 -38.69
C MET A 287 11.80 -20.88 -40.06
N ASN A 288 10.67 -20.16 -40.17
CA ASN A 288 9.88 -20.08 -41.39
C ASN A 288 9.26 -18.67 -41.53
N TYR A 289 10.10 -17.74 -41.98
CA TYR A 289 9.71 -16.34 -42.16
C TYR A 289 8.57 -16.17 -43.17
N GLU A 290 8.56 -16.96 -44.24
CA GLU A 290 7.54 -16.90 -45.28
C GLU A 290 6.14 -17.23 -44.72
N TYR A 291 6.02 -18.30 -43.93
CA TYR A 291 4.76 -18.65 -43.25
C TYR A 291 4.28 -17.57 -42.27
N MET A 292 5.20 -16.96 -41.51
CA MET A 292 4.85 -15.94 -40.52
C MET A 292 4.49 -14.59 -41.17
N SER A 293 5.13 -14.24 -42.29
CA SER A 293 4.87 -12.98 -43.00
C SER A 293 3.42 -12.87 -43.48
N VAL A 294 2.81 -13.99 -43.91
CA VAL A 294 1.40 -14.11 -44.31
C VAL A 294 0.44 -13.66 -43.19
N MET A 295 0.74 -13.96 -41.92
CA MET A 295 -0.06 -13.49 -40.79
C MET A 295 -0.07 -11.96 -40.65
N PHE A 296 0.99 -11.28 -41.08
CA PHE A 296 1.12 -9.83 -40.97
C PHE A 296 0.69 -9.09 -42.23
N THR A 297 0.80 -9.69 -43.41
CA THR A 297 0.46 -9.06 -44.69
C THR A 297 -0.97 -9.32 -45.14
N ASP A 298 -1.53 -10.50 -44.86
CA ASP A 298 -2.90 -10.83 -45.28
C ASP A 298 -3.96 -10.28 -44.31
N PRO A 299 -5.04 -9.65 -44.80
CA PRO A 299 -6.13 -9.14 -43.96
C PRO A 299 -6.76 -10.22 -43.05
N LYS A 300 -6.82 -11.47 -43.50
CA LYS A 300 -7.35 -12.60 -42.70
C LYS A 300 -6.40 -12.98 -41.56
N GLY A 301 -5.09 -12.90 -41.78
CA GLY A 301 -4.06 -13.15 -40.76
C GLY A 301 -4.08 -12.10 -39.66
N GLN A 302 -4.22 -10.83 -40.04
CA GLN A 302 -4.33 -9.72 -39.09
C GLN A 302 -5.56 -9.83 -38.18
N ILE A 303 -6.73 -10.21 -38.74
CA ILE A 303 -7.95 -10.43 -37.94
C ILE A 303 -7.75 -11.58 -36.96
N ALA A 304 -7.11 -12.68 -37.39
CA ALA A 304 -6.80 -13.81 -36.52
C ALA A 304 -5.83 -13.43 -35.38
N LEU A 305 -4.81 -12.62 -35.67
CA LEU A 305 -3.87 -12.10 -34.66
C LEU A 305 -4.58 -11.21 -33.62
N ILE A 306 -5.46 -10.31 -34.07
CA ILE A 306 -6.25 -9.46 -33.15
C ILE A 306 -7.16 -10.34 -32.27
N GLY A 307 -7.83 -11.33 -32.86
CA GLY A 307 -8.66 -12.28 -32.11
C GLY A 307 -7.86 -13.07 -31.07
N ALA A 308 -6.68 -13.56 -31.45
CA ALA A 308 -5.77 -14.26 -30.55
C ALA A 308 -5.28 -13.34 -29.41
N ALA A 309 -4.93 -12.09 -29.71
CA ALA A 309 -4.48 -11.12 -28.72
C ALA A 309 -5.59 -10.77 -27.70
N ILE A 310 -6.83 -10.62 -28.16
CA ILE A 310 -7.99 -10.38 -27.28
C ILE A 310 -8.22 -11.60 -26.38
N TRP A 311 -8.25 -12.81 -26.94
CA TRP A 311 -8.46 -14.04 -26.18
C TRP A 311 -7.37 -14.25 -25.14
N MET A 312 -6.12 -13.98 -25.52
CA MET A 312 -4.97 -14.04 -24.63
C MET A 312 -5.06 -13.00 -23.51
N GLY A 313 -5.46 -11.77 -23.84
CA GLY A 313 -5.69 -10.71 -22.86
C GLY A 313 -6.75 -11.10 -21.83
N ILE A 314 -7.85 -11.71 -22.26
CA ILE A 314 -8.89 -12.25 -21.36
C ILE A 314 -8.32 -13.36 -20.47
N GLY A 315 -7.56 -14.31 -21.04
CA GLY A 315 -6.94 -15.40 -20.28
C GLY A 315 -5.98 -14.90 -19.20
N VAL A 316 -5.10 -13.96 -19.55
CA VAL A 316 -4.16 -13.33 -18.60
C VAL A 316 -4.91 -12.53 -17.54
N PHE A 317 -5.98 -11.83 -17.91
CA PHE A 317 -6.82 -11.09 -16.96
C PHE A 317 -7.48 -12.01 -15.93
N ILE A 318 -8.03 -13.15 -16.36
CA ILE A 318 -8.64 -14.15 -15.46
C ILE A 318 -7.58 -14.73 -14.52
N LEU A 319 -6.39 -15.09 -15.05
CA LEU A 319 -5.27 -15.58 -14.24
C LEU A 319 -4.82 -14.54 -13.20
N ALA A 320 -4.71 -13.27 -13.60
CA ALA A 320 -4.33 -12.17 -12.70
C ALA A 320 -5.38 -11.90 -11.61
N GLN A 321 -6.67 -12.08 -11.90
CA GLN A 321 -7.74 -12.02 -10.91
C GLN A 321 -7.61 -13.16 -9.90
N MET A 322 -7.52 -14.41 -10.37
CA MET A 322 -7.44 -15.60 -9.52
C MET A 322 -6.28 -15.54 -8.52
N ILE A 323 -5.12 -15.08 -8.98
CA ILE A 323 -3.90 -14.94 -8.17
C ILE A 323 -4.00 -13.80 -7.12
N ASN A 324 -4.79 -12.76 -7.38
CA ASN A 324 -4.93 -11.62 -6.48
C ASN A 324 -6.01 -11.84 -5.39
N PHE A 325 -6.94 -12.78 -5.56
CA PHE A 325 -8.00 -13.03 -4.58
C PHE A 325 -7.51 -13.73 -3.29
N GLU A 326 -6.35 -14.37 -3.31
CA GLU A 326 -5.78 -15.06 -2.13
C GLU A 326 -4.86 -14.18 -1.25
N VAL A 327 -4.72 -12.89 -1.55
CA VAL A 327 -3.87 -11.94 -0.78
C VAL A 327 -4.69 -10.92 -0.02
#